data_AF-A0A922ZLH2-F1
#
_entry.id   AF-A0A922ZLH2-F1
#
_cell.length_a   1.000
_cell.length_b   1.000
_cell.length_c   1.000
_cell.angle_alpha   90.00
_cell.angle_beta   90.00
_cell.angle_gamma   90.00
#
_symmetry.space_group_name_H-M   'P 1'
#
loop_
_entity.id
_entity.type
_entity.pdbx_description
1 polymer ?
#
loop_
_entity_poly.entity_id
_entity_poly.type
_entity_poly.pdbx_seq_one_letter_code
_entity_poly.pdbx_strand_id
1 'polypeptide(L)'
;MHIMKIFIQFIFSLTCSVIFGLIGFTNGANFGGNYGFPRFGGGVGWESGGMFFMIMGIALGSFIGITLARKLQKEKLKFKIASITTLIIICIQIAVFYNGVPQFALFGIVMLLIPSVALVAITNLKKFP
;
A
#
# COMPACT_ATOMS: atom_id res chain seq x y z
N MET A 1 24.07 -7.49 -11.58
CA MET A 1 23.59 -6.08 -11.47
C MET A 1 22.07 -5.92 -11.40
N HIS A 2 21.27 -6.83 -11.97
CA HIS A 2 19.80 -6.73 -11.93
C HIS A 2 19.17 -6.90 -10.54
N ILE A 3 19.70 -7.83 -9.73
CA ILE A 3 19.20 -8.11 -8.37
C ILE A 3 19.27 -6.84 -7.49
N MET A 4 20.39 -6.11 -7.55
CA MET A 4 20.56 -4.87 -6.77
C MET A 4 19.56 -3.78 -7.15
N LYS A 5 19.19 -3.67 -8.44
CA LYS A 5 18.17 -2.72 -8.89
C LYS A 5 16.78 -3.09 -8.38
N ILE A 6 16.42 -4.37 -8.42
CA ILE A 6 15.15 -4.90 -7.90
C ILE A 6 15.06 -4.67 -6.39
N PHE A 7 16.15 -4.93 -5.67
CA PHE A 7 16.22 -4.69 -4.23
C PHE A 7 16.00 -3.22 -3.88
N ILE A 8 16.64 -2.28 -4.60
CA ILE A 8 16.40 -0.85 -4.42
C ILE A 8 14.94 -0.47 -4.70
N GLN A 9 14.32 -1.04 -5.74
CA GLN A 9 12.90 -0.81 -6.05
C GLN A 9 12.00 -1.29 -4.90
N PHE A 10 12.31 -2.45 -4.32
CA PHE A 10 11.59 -3.00 -3.17
C PHE A 10 11.74 -2.11 -1.93
N ILE A 11 12.96 -1.72 -1.56
CA ILE A 11 13.20 -0.86 -0.39
C ILE A 11 12.50 0.49 -0.56
N PHE A 12 12.61 1.15 -1.72
CA PHE A 12 11.92 2.42 -1.96
C PHE A 12 10.40 2.27 -1.86
N SER A 13 9.85 1.22 -2.47
CA SER A 13 8.43 0.91 -2.41
C SER A 13 7.97 0.68 -0.96
N LEU A 14 8.73 -0.11 -0.19
CA LEU A 14 8.40 -0.40 1.21
C LEU A 14 8.45 0.85 2.08
N THR A 15 9.51 1.66 1.98
CA THR A 15 9.66 2.90 2.75
C THR A 15 8.54 3.88 2.43
N CYS A 16 8.22 4.08 1.15
CA CYS A 16 7.09 4.93 0.78
C CYS A 16 5.74 4.38 1.27
N SER A 17 5.56 3.05 1.27
CA SER A 17 4.36 2.41 1.81
C SER A 17 4.17 2.69 3.29
N VAL A 18 5.23 2.61 4.10
CA VAL A 18 5.18 2.93 5.53
C VAL A 18 4.80 4.39 5.73
N ILE A 19 5.49 5.31 5.04
CA ILE A 19 5.25 6.76 5.18
C ILE A 19 3.81 7.11 4.81
N PHE A 20 3.36 6.69 3.63
CA PHE A 20 2.00 6.99 3.18
C PHE A 20 0.93 6.21 3.96
N GLY A 21 1.25 5.01 4.47
CA GLY A 21 0.39 4.27 5.37
C GLY A 21 0.13 5.02 6.68
N LEU A 22 1.19 5.58 7.30
CA LEU A 22 1.07 6.41 8.51
C LEU A 22 0.28 7.70 8.25
N ILE A 23 0.57 8.39 7.13
CA ILE A 23 -0.17 9.60 6.73
C ILE A 23 -1.64 9.27 6.44
N GLY A 24 -1.89 8.12 5.79
CA GLY A 24 -3.23 7.62 5.53
C GLY A 24 -3.97 7.35 6.83
N PHE A 25 -3.34 6.63 7.75
CA PHE A 25 -3.92 6.32 9.05
C PHE A 25 -4.33 7.58 9.83
N THR A 26 -3.41 8.55 9.97
CA THR A 26 -3.69 9.77 10.75
C THR A 26 -4.81 10.60 10.13
N ASN A 27 -4.79 10.78 8.80
CA ASN A 27 -5.84 11.53 8.11
C ASN A 27 -7.18 10.79 8.13
N GLY A 28 -7.18 9.47 7.91
CA GLY A 28 -8.38 8.66 7.93
C GLY A 28 -9.02 8.57 9.31
N ALA A 29 -8.20 8.48 10.36
CA ALA A 29 -8.69 8.44 11.73
C ALA A 29 -9.30 9.78 12.15
N ASN A 30 -8.65 10.90 11.77
CA ASN A 30 -9.22 12.24 11.96
C ASN A 30 -10.53 12.42 11.18
N PHE A 31 -10.59 11.94 9.94
CA PHE A 31 -11.80 12.05 9.13
C PHE A 31 -12.93 11.18 9.68
N GLY A 32 -12.65 9.91 9.98
CA GLY A 32 -13.65 8.98 10.49
C GLY A 32 -14.14 9.33 11.90
N GLY A 33 -13.26 9.85 12.77
CA GLY A 33 -13.62 10.24 14.13
C GLY A 33 -14.47 11.51 14.20
N ASN A 34 -14.16 12.52 13.37
CA ASN A 34 -14.77 13.86 13.45
C ASN A 34 -15.84 14.13 12.38
N TYR A 35 -15.73 13.52 11.21
CA TYR A 35 -16.56 13.81 10.03
C TYR A 35 -17.22 12.56 9.42
N GLY A 36 -16.96 11.37 9.98
CA GLY A 36 -17.59 10.13 9.57
C GLY A 36 -19.12 10.21 9.69
N PHE A 37 -19.84 9.52 8.81
CA PHE A 37 -21.31 9.45 8.82
C PHE A 37 -21.86 9.38 10.26
N PRO A 38 -22.97 10.05 10.61
CA PRO A 38 -23.43 10.19 12.00
C PRO A 38 -23.58 8.87 12.80
N ARG A 39 -23.72 7.73 12.12
CA ARG A 39 -23.76 6.37 12.71
C ARG A 39 -22.40 5.77 13.05
N PHE A 40 -21.30 6.35 12.56
CA PHE A 40 -19.94 5.86 12.71
C PHE A 40 -19.01 6.89 13.37
N GLY A 41 -19.49 8.08 13.75
CA GLY A 41 -18.67 9.07 14.46
C GLY A 41 -18.16 8.55 15.83
N GLY A 42 -17.05 9.12 16.31
CA GLY A 42 -16.39 8.68 17.55
C GLY A 42 -15.36 7.57 17.33
N GLY A 43 -15.13 6.72 18.35
CA GLY A 43 -14.03 5.74 18.34
C GLY A 43 -14.10 4.73 17.19
N VAL A 44 -15.29 4.24 16.84
CA VAL A 44 -15.48 3.26 15.75
C VAL A 44 -15.11 3.86 14.38
N GLY A 45 -15.47 5.13 14.14
CA GLY A 45 -15.10 5.84 12.93
C GLY A 45 -13.62 6.16 12.87
N TRP A 46 -13.02 6.51 14.01
CA TRP A 46 -11.58 6.74 14.11
C TRP A 46 -10.79 5.49 13.70
N GLU A 47 -11.16 4.32 14.22
CA GLU A 47 -10.50 3.05 13.92
C GLU A 47 -10.74 2.60 12.47
N SER A 48 -12.00 2.56 12.04
CA SER A 48 -12.35 2.09 10.70
C SER A 48 -11.85 3.04 9.59
N GLY A 49 -11.95 4.35 9.80
CA GLY A 49 -11.40 5.37 8.92
C GLY A 49 -9.87 5.31 8.87
N GLY A 50 -9.21 5.20 10.02
CA GLY A 50 -7.75 5.04 10.09
C GLY A 50 -7.27 3.83 9.31
N MET A 51 -7.88 2.67 9.52
CA MET A 51 -7.49 1.43 8.83
C MET A 51 -7.74 1.48 7.32
N PHE A 52 -8.88 2.03 6.88
CA PHE A 52 -9.18 2.17 5.45
C PHE A 52 -8.15 3.04 4.73
N PHE A 53 -7.88 4.24 5.25
CA PHE A 53 -6.92 5.15 4.63
C PHE A 53 -5.48 4.68 4.80
N MET A 54 -5.15 3.91 5.85
CA MET A 54 -3.86 3.24 5.97
C MET A 54 -3.64 2.24 4.82
N ILE A 55 -4.61 1.38 4.53
CA ILE A 55 -4.55 0.41 3.42
C ILE A 55 -4.33 1.13 2.09
N MET A 56 -5.10 2.19 1.83
CA MET A 56 -4.91 3.00 0.63
C MET A 56 -3.53 3.66 0.59
N GLY A 57 -3.09 4.21 1.72
CA GLY A 57 -1.79 4.85 1.87
C GLY A 57 -0.63 3.89 1.58
N ILE A 58 -0.67 2.67 2.12
CA ILE A 58 0.34 1.64 1.86
C ILE A 58 0.38 1.31 0.35
N ALA A 59 -0.76 1.05 -0.27
CA ALA A 59 -0.80 0.69 -1.70
C ALA A 59 -0.32 1.83 -2.61
N LEU A 60 -0.74 3.07 -2.33
CA LEU A 60 -0.32 4.26 -3.06
C LEU A 60 1.17 4.57 -2.82
N GLY A 61 1.63 4.44 -1.58
CA GLY A 61 3.03 4.61 -1.22
C GLY A 61 3.92 3.61 -1.96
N SER A 62 3.51 2.35 -2.03
CA SER A 62 4.20 1.31 -2.79
C SER A 62 4.33 1.69 -4.28
N PHE A 63 3.23 2.16 -4.88
CA PHE A 63 3.18 2.59 -6.27
C PHE A 63 4.07 3.81 -6.54
N ILE A 64 4.05 4.80 -5.65
CA ILE A 64 4.90 6.00 -5.75
C ILE A 64 6.37 5.60 -5.61
N GLY A 65 6.70 4.77 -4.62
CA GLY A 65 8.08 4.33 -4.35
C GLY A 65 8.67 3.56 -5.52
N ILE A 66 7.92 2.65 -6.15
CA ILE A 66 8.41 1.94 -7.34
C ILE A 66 8.56 2.86 -8.55
N THR A 67 7.68 3.85 -8.69
CA THR A 67 7.74 4.86 -9.75
C THR A 67 8.99 5.72 -9.61
N LEU A 68 9.29 6.18 -8.38
CA LEU A 68 10.49 6.95 -8.05
C LEU A 68 11.76 6.13 -8.30
N ALA A 69 11.81 4.90 -7.79
CA ALA A 69 12.97 4.03 -7.97
C ALA A 69 13.27 3.76 -9.44
N ARG A 70 12.25 3.53 -10.27
CA ARG A 70 12.43 3.34 -11.71
C ARG A 70 12.83 4.61 -12.44
N LYS A 71 12.30 5.76 -12.03
CA LYS A 71 12.72 7.06 -12.57
C LYS A 71 14.20 7.32 -12.30
N LEU A 72 14.67 7.05 -11.08
CA LEU A 72 16.09 7.16 -10.70
C LEU A 72 16.97 6.18 -11.49
N GLN A 73 16.47 4.97 -11.74
CA GLN A 73 17.17 3.95 -12.52
C GLN A 73 17.04 4.12 -14.04
N LYS A 74 16.36 5.18 -14.51
CA LYS A 74 16.06 5.46 -15.92
C LYS A 74 15.35 4.30 -16.65
N GLU A 75 14.52 3.53 -15.95
CA GLU A 75 13.76 2.42 -16.50
C GLU A 75 12.33 2.84 -16.88
N LYS A 76 11.80 2.31 -17.99
CA LYS A 76 10.41 2.55 -18.39
C LYS A 76 9.46 1.82 -17.44
N LEU A 77 8.52 2.55 -16.85
CA LEU A 77 7.42 1.98 -16.06
C LEU A 77 6.21 1.73 -16.94
N LYS A 78 5.63 0.52 -16.85
CA LYS A 78 4.31 0.23 -17.42
C LYS A 78 3.22 0.76 -16.47
N PHE A 79 3.00 2.06 -16.49
CA PHE A 79 2.08 2.77 -15.59
C PHE A 79 0.69 2.11 -15.51
N LYS A 80 0.08 1.78 -16.66
CA LYS A 80 -1.25 1.14 -16.71
C LYS A 80 -1.32 -0.17 -15.92
N ILE A 81 -0.29 -1.02 -16.04
CA ILE A 81 -0.28 -2.32 -15.35
C ILE A 81 -0.09 -2.08 -13.85
N ALA A 82 0.88 -1.25 -13.48
CA ALA A 82 1.15 -0.94 -12.08
C ALA A 82 -0.06 -0.28 -11.38
N SER A 83 -0.81 0.59 -12.05
CA SER A 83 -2.01 1.22 -11.49
C SER A 83 -3.14 0.20 -11.31
N ILE A 84 -3.38 -0.68 -12.29
CA ILE A 84 -4.39 -1.75 -12.18
C ILE A 84 -4.03 -2.70 -11.04
N THR A 85 -2.76 -3.12 -10.95
CA THR A 85 -2.28 -3.95 -9.85
C THR A 85 -2.50 -3.30 -8.50
N THR A 86 -2.20 -2.01 -8.37
CA THR A 86 -2.41 -1.25 -7.13
C THR A 86 -3.88 -1.23 -6.74
N LEU A 87 -4.79 -1.00 -7.70
CA LEU A 87 -6.23 -1.03 -7.47
C LEU A 87 -6.71 -2.41 -7.00
N ILE A 88 -6.26 -3.48 -7.65
CA ILE A 88 -6.59 -4.86 -7.26
C ILE A 88 -6.12 -5.14 -5.83
N ILE A 89 -4.89 -4.75 -5.48
CA ILE A 89 -4.34 -4.91 -4.13
C ILE A 89 -5.22 -4.19 -3.10
N ILE A 90 -5.61 -2.94 -3.38
CA ILE A 90 -6.51 -2.18 -2.48
C ILE A 90 -7.82 -2.94 -2.26
N CYS A 91 -8.47 -3.41 -3.34
CA CYS A 91 -9.71 -4.17 -3.24
C CYS A 91 -9.55 -5.45 -2.40
N ILE A 92 -8.49 -6.21 -2.64
CA ILE A 92 -8.20 -7.43 -1.88
C ILE A 92 -7.96 -7.08 -0.41
N GLN A 93 -7.12 -6.11 -0.10
CA GLN A 93 -6.81 -5.73 1.27
C GLN A 93 -8.04 -5.26 2.04
N ILE A 94 -8.90 -4.45 1.42
CA ILE A 94 -10.18 -4.05 2.02
C ILE A 94 -11.09 -5.26 2.27
N ALA A 95 -11.22 -6.17 1.30
CA ALA A 95 -12.04 -7.36 1.45
C ALA A 95 -11.54 -8.27 2.58
N VAL A 96 -10.23 -8.45 2.70
CA VAL A 96 -9.66 -9.28 3.78
C VAL A 96 -9.81 -8.59 5.14
N PHE A 97 -9.65 -7.27 5.21
CA PHE A 97 -9.92 -6.49 6.43
C PHE A 97 -11.39 -6.62 6.89
N TYR A 98 -12.35 -6.52 5.96
CA TYR A 98 -13.77 -6.62 6.28
C TYR A 98 -14.20 -7.99 6.80
N ASN A 99 -13.55 -9.07 6.33
CA ASN A 99 -13.86 -10.44 6.76
C ASN A 99 -13.34 -10.77 8.18
N GLY A 100 -12.85 -9.80 8.94
CA GLY A 100 -12.56 -9.95 10.37
C GLY A 100 -11.42 -10.90 10.69
N VAL A 101 -10.45 -11.06 9.78
CA VAL A 101 -9.27 -11.92 10.01
C VAL A 101 -8.54 -11.41 11.26
N PRO A 102 -8.52 -12.18 12.37
CA PRO A 102 -7.89 -11.74 13.59
C PRO A 102 -6.38 -11.85 13.39
N GLN A 103 -5.64 -10.75 13.61
CA GLN A 103 -4.22 -10.68 14.08
C GLN A 103 -3.54 -9.39 13.58
N PHE A 104 -3.64 -8.31 14.36
CA PHE A 104 -3.03 -7.00 14.04
C PHE A 104 -1.54 -7.04 13.67
N ALA A 105 -0.75 -7.95 14.26
CA ALA A 105 0.71 -7.97 14.06
C ALA A 105 1.13 -8.65 12.74
N LEU A 106 0.73 -9.91 12.53
CA LEU A 106 1.08 -10.67 11.33
C LEU A 106 0.35 -10.14 10.10
N PHE A 107 -0.90 -9.73 10.27
CA PHE A 107 -1.70 -9.17 9.20
C PHE A 107 -1.19 -7.78 8.77
N GLY A 108 -0.75 -6.94 9.72
CA GLY A 108 -0.18 -5.63 9.43
C GLY A 108 1.12 -5.72 8.61
N ILE A 109 2.01 -6.66 8.95
CA ILE A 109 3.26 -6.88 8.19
C ILE A 109 2.96 -7.41 6.78
N VAL A 110 2.03 -8.36 6.65
CA VAL A 110 1.64 -8.92 5.36
C VAL A 110 0.97 -7.87 4.47
N MET A 111 0.08 -7.05 5.04
CA MET A 111 -0.55 -5.91 4.38
C MET A 111 0.48 -4.89 3.88
N LEU A 112 1.57 -4.68 4.62
CA LEU A 112 2.66 -3.78 4.23
C LEU A 112 3.52 -4.36 3.10
N LEU A 113 3.84 -5.65 3.16
CA LEU A 113 4.77 -6.28 2.23
C LEU A 113 4.13 -6.64 0.89
N ILE A 114 2.89 -7.13 0.88
CA ILE A 114 2.21 -7.58 -0.35
C ILE A 114 2.24 -6.52 -1.46
N PRO A 115 1.88 -5.25 -1.21
CA PRO A 115 1.85 -4.25 -2.27
C PRO A 115 3.22 -4.04 -2.91
N SER A 116 4.27 -3.98 -2.09
CA SER A 116 5.64 -3.80 -2.57
C SER A 116 6.15 -5.02 -3.32
N VAL A 117 5.92 -6.23 -2.80
CA VAL A 117 6.33 -7.47 -3.48
C VAL A 117 5.59 -7.63 -4.80
N ALA A 118 4.27 -7.47 -4.82
CA ALA A 118 3.45 -7.63 -6.02
C ALA A 118 3.82 -6.63 -7.11
N LEU A 119 4.01 -5.35 -6.76
CA LEU A 119 4.41 -4.33 -7.73
C LEU A 119 5.84 -4.57 -8.24
N VAL A 120 6.78 -4.96 -7.39
CA VAL A 120 8.14 -5.29 -7.82
C VAL A 120 8.16 -6.50 -8.74
N ALA A 121 7.42 -7.56 -8.40
CA ALA A 121 7.30 -8.76 -9.21
C ALA A 121 6.69 -8.44 -10.58
N ILE A 122 5.53 -7.77 -10.62
CA ILE A 122 4.80 -7.49 -11.86
C ILE A 122 5.58 -6.55 -12.77
N THR A 123 6.24 -5.54 -12.20
CA THR A 123 7.04 -4.61 -13.00
C THR A 123 8.32 -5.25 -13.53
N ASN A 124 8.86 -6.28 -12.86
CA ASN A 124 10.08 -6.99 -13.24
C ASN A 124 9.85 -8.42 -13.76
N LEU A 125 8.62 -8.79 -14.13
CA LEU A 125 8.22 -10.14 -14.57
C LEU A 125 9.13 -10.77 -15.64
N LYS A 126 9.73 -9.97 -16.53
CA LYS A 126 10.68 -10.44 -17.56
C LYS A 126 12.13 -10.63 -17.08
N LYS A 127 12.44 -10.20 -15.87
CA LYS A 127 13.78 -10.21 -15.27
C LYS A 127 13.92 -11.22 -14.13
N PHE A 128 12.82 -11.85 -13.72
CA PHE A 128 12.83 -13.02 -12.85
C PHE A 128 12.91 -14.26 -13.75
N PRO A 129 14.02 -15.01 -13.72
CA PRO A 129 14.13 -16.29 -14.43
C PRO A 129 13.21 -17.36 -13.82
#